data_AF-A0A1X6ZGD0-F1
#
_entry.id   AF-A0A1X6ZGD0-F1
#
_cell.length_a   1.000
_cell.length_b   1.000
_cell.length_c   1.000
_cell.angle_alpha   90.00
_cell.angle_beta   90.00
_cell.angle_gamma   90.00
#
_symmetry.space_group_name_H-M   'P 1'
#
loop_
_entity.id
_entity.type
_entity.pdbx_description
1 polymer ?
#
loop_
_entity_poly.entity_id
_entity_poly.type
_entity_poly.pdbx_seq_one_letter_code
_entity_poly.pdbx_strand_id
1 'polypeptide(L)'
;MSPLGLHIPAAAVALVLVASTAAGEADKAKEERLVLPSGMEATFYEMLWDRPGQGLTYRFRFVAPGFTGEEEFDTIMADLEYLCTTYAVPRLANVGPVPAQVVVSLADRESVFGVIDPDVKQVFEAYRIEDGTCIWEVF
;
A
#
# COMPACT_ATOMS: atom_id res chain seq x y z
N MET A 1 71.67 34.27 -9.83
CA MET A 1 72.59 33.25 -10.34
C MET A 1 71.98 31.89 -10.00
N SER A 2 71.47 31.18 -11.02
CA SER A 2 70.99 29.78 -11.03
C SER A 2 72.08 28.77 -10.59
N PRO A 3 71.84 27.45 -10.41
CA PRO A 3 70.68 26.63 -10.86
C PRO A 3 70.08 25.70 -9.78
N LEU A 4 68.80 25.34 -9.88
CA LEU A 4 68.26 24.13 -10.54
C LEU A 4 68.90 22.81 -10.06
N GLY A 5 68.07 21.96 -9.46
CA GLY A 5 68.42 20.59 -9.04
C GLY A 5 67.19 19.80 -8.61
N LEU A 6 66.31 19.52 -9.59
CA LEU A 6 65.18 18.60 -9.55
C LEU A 6 65.66 17.17 -9.26
N HIS A 7 65.15 16.49 -8.23
CA HIS A 7 64.98 15.03 -8.26
C HIS A 7 63.77 14.58 -7.41
N ILE A 8 62.75 14.10 -8.11
CA ILE A 8 61.58 13.38 -7.62
C ILE A 8 61.96 11.89 -7.51
N PRO A 9 61.61 11.21 -6.41
CA PRO A 9 60.87 9.95 -6.55
C PRO A 9 59.69 9.95 -5.58
N ALA A 10 58.46 9.91 -6.09
CA ALA A 10 57.74 8.64 -6.29
C ALA A 10 57.57 7.86 -4.98
N ALA A 11 56.55 8.22 -4.18
CA ALA A 11 55.99 7.33 -3.18
C ALA A 11 54.51 7.67 -2.93
N ALA A 12 53.66 6.93 -3.65
CA ALA A 12 52.31 6.50 -3.26
C ALA A 12 51.34 7.57 -2.73
N VAL A 13 50.64 8.25 -3.65
CA VAL A 13 49.28 8.71 -3.35
C VAL A 13 48.39 7.46 -3.32
N ALA A 14 48.13 6.95 -2.12
CA ALA A 14 47.15 5.89 -1.91
C ALA A 14 45.75 6.48 -2.13
N LEU A 15 45.20 6.24 -3.32
CA LEU A 15 43.81 6.53 -3.63
C LEU A 15 42.92 5.55 -2.84
N VAL A 16 42.45 5.97 -1.66
CA VAL A 16 41.43 5.23 -0.90
C VAL A 16 40.13 5.34 -1.70
N LEU A 17 39.80 4.29 -2.45
CA LEU A 17 38.42 4.10 -2.94
C LEU A 17 37.54 3.91 -1.71
N VAL A 18 36.83 4.96 -1.30
CA VAL A 18 35.67 4.81 -0.43
C VAL A 18 34.60 4.14 -1.30
N ALA A 19 34.53 2.81 -1.22
CA ALA A 19 33.41 2.06 -1.74
C ALA A 19 32.18 2.46 -0.93
N SER A 20 31.41 3.43 -1.43
CA SER A 20 30.08 3.73 -0.92
C SER A 20 29.23 2.47 -1.10
N THR A 21 29.09 1.69 -0.04
CA THR A 21 28.00 0.72 0.08
C THR A 21 26.72 1.52 0.24
N ALA A 22 26.15 1.97 -0.88
CA ALA A 22 24.72 2.21 -0.97
C ALA A 22 24.06 0.84 -0.86
N ALA A 23 23.96 0.33 0.36
CA ALA A 23 22.96 -0.66 0.69
C ALA A 23 21.63 0.07 0.54
N GLY A 24 21.02 -0.04 -0.64
CA GLY A 24 19.61 0.21 -0.75
C GLY A 24 18.92 -0.69 0.25
N GLU A 25 18.37 -0.10 1.30
CA GLU A 25 17.24 -0.69 2.01
C GLU A 25 16.12 -0.78 0.98
N ALA A 26 16.17 -1.86 0.19
CA ALA A 26 14.98 -2.47 -0.32
C ALA A 26 14.22 -2.90 0.94
N ASP A 27 13.36 -2.00 1.40
CA ASP A 27 12.32 -2.26 2.37
C ASP A 27 11.63 -3.54 1.90
N LYS A 28 12.00 -4.66 2.52
CA LYS A 28 11.27 -5.91 2.41
C LYS A 28 9.96 -5.58 3.10
N ALA A 29 9.01 -5.03 2.35
CA ALA A 29 7.67 -4.72 2.79
C ALA A 29 7.14 -5.97 3.49
N LYS A 30 7.26 -5.94 4.81
CA LYS A 30 6.74 -6.99 5.67
C LYS A 30 5.24 -6.83 5.49
N GLU A 31 4.58 -7.82 4.89
CA GLU A 31 3.12 -7.80 4.71
C GLU A 31 2.49 -7.29 6.01
N GLU A 32 1.93 -6.08 5.94
CA GLU A 32 1.38 -5.41 7.09
C GLU A 32 0.12 -6.17 7.46
N ARG A 33 0.20 -6.95 8.54
CA ARG A 33 -0.96 -7.60 9.12
C ARG A 33 -1.74 -6.58 9.92
N LEU A 34 -2.94 -6.29 9.45
CA LEU A 34 -3.90 -5.37 10.04
C LEU A 34 -4.83 -6.18 10.94
N VAL A 35 -4.83 -5.87 12.23
CA VAL A 35 -5.84 -6.41 13.16
C VAL A 35 -7.08 -5.53 13.03
N LEU A 36 -8.18 -6.11 12.58
CA LEU A 36 -9.45 -5.41 12.37
C LEU A 36 -10.23 -5.25 13.68
N PRO A 37 -11.20 -4.32 13.76
CA PRO A 37 -12.11 -4.20 14.89
C PRO A 37 -12.80 -5.51 15.30
N SER A 38 -13.14 -6.37 14.35
CA SER A 38 -13.69 -7.71 14.59
C SER A 38 -12.71 -8.68 15.28
N GLY A 39 -11.42 -8.35 15.30
CA GLY A 39 -10.33 -9.23 15.73
C GLY A 39 -9.75 -10.10 14.61
N MET A 40 -10.29 -10.05 13.39
CA MET A 40 -9.68 -10.72 12.23
C MET A 40 -8.35 -10.07 11.86
N GLU A 41 -7.45 -10.87 11.27
CA GLU A 41 -6.26 -10.35 10.60
C GLU A 41 -6.52 -10.22 9.10
N ALA A 42 -6.23 -9.05 8.54
CA ALA A 42 -6.24 -8.79 7.11
C ALA A 42 -4.85 -8.37 6.60
N THR A 43 -4.58 -8.68 5.35
CA THR A 43 -3.41 -8.19 4.62
C THR A 43 -3.88 -7.39 3.40
N PHE A 44 -3.11 -6.37 3.04
CA PHE A 44 -3.32 -5.68 1.77
C PHE A 44 -2.90 -6.57 0.61
N TYR A 45 -3.78 -6.74 -0.38
CA TYR A 45 -3.54 -7.56 -1.56
C TYR A 45 -3.12 -6.69 -2.75
N GLU A 46 -3.98 -5.76 -3.17
CA GLU A 46 -3.68 -4.86 -4.29
C GLU A 46 -4.48 -3.56 -4.24
N MET A 47 -4.04 -2.59 -5.02
CA MET A 47 -4.78 -1.35 -5.27
C MET A 47 -5.00 -1.22 -6.79
N LEU A 48 -6.25 -0.92 -7.18
CA LEU A 48 -6.64 -0.73 -8.57
C LEU A 48 -7.17 0.69 -8.77
N TRP A 49 -6.68 1.38 -9.80
CA TRP A 49 -7.02 2.79 -10.08
C TRP A 49 -7.38 3.05 -11.55
N ASP A 50 -7.27 2.03 -12.39
CA ASP A 50 -7.46 2.03 -13.84
C ASP A 50 -8.67 1.15 -14.23
N ARG A 51 -9.68 1.10 -13.35
CA ARG A 51 -10.92 0.34 -13.53
C ARG A 51 -12.13 1.28 -13.54
N PRO A 52 -13.22 0.93 -14.23
CA PRO A 52 -14.45 1.72 -14.22
C PRO A 52 -14.99 1.94 -12.80
N GLY A 53 -15.57 3.12 -12.57
CA GLY A 53 -16.19 3.53 -11.30
C GLY A 53 -16.88 4.89 -11.45
N GLN A 54 -17.35 5.44 -10.34
CA GLN A 54 -17.98 6.77 -10.31
C GLN A 54 -16.90 7.86 -10.33
N GLY A 55 -16.40 8.19 -11.52
CA GLY A 55 -15.24 9.07 -11.69
C GLY A 55 -13.93 8.36 -11.34
N LEU A 56 -12.89 9.14 -10.96
CA LEU A 56 -11.62 8.56 -10.53
C LEU A 56 -11.85 7.74 -9.25
N THR A 57 -11.71 6.42 -9.36
CA THR A 57 -12.00 5.49 -8.27
C THR A 57 -10.74 4.72 -7.90
N TYR A 58 -10.39 4.74 -6.62
CA TYR A 58 -9.28 3.96 -6.06
C TYR A 58 -9.83 2.79 -5.27
N ARG A 59 -9.51 1.57 -5.67
CA ARG A 59 -9.98 0.36 -5.01
C ARG A 59 -8.85 -0.29 -4.23
N PHE A 60 -8.98 -0.36 -2.93
CA PHE A 60 -8.06 -1.07 -2.04
C PHE A 60 -8.65 -2.43 -1.70
N ARG A 61 -7.93 -3.49 -2.04
CA ARG A 61 -8.38 -4.87 -1.85
C ARG A 61 -7.55 -5.53 -0.77
N PHE A 62 -8.22 -6.17 0.17
CA PHE A 62 -7.63 -6.84 1.32
C PHE A 62 -8.08 -8.31 1.37
N VAL A 63 -7.22 -9.14 1.94
CA VAL A 63 -7.49 -10.56 2.18
C VAL A 63 -7.45 -10.83 3.67
N ALA A 64 -8.51 -11.45 4.20
CA ALA A 64 -8.60 -11.94 5.57
C ALA A 64 -9.04 -13.41 5.52
N PRO A 65 -8.13 -14.39 5.69
CA PRO A 65 -8.47 -15.81 5.57
C PRO A 65 -9.57 -16.31 6.51
N GLY A 66 -9.84 -15.58 7.59
CA GLY A 66 -10.93 -15.86 8.52
C GLY A 66 -12.30 -15.32 8.11
N PHE A 67 -12.38 -14.47 7.07
CA PHE A 67 -13.62 -13.87 6.62
C PHE A 67 -14.54 -14.94 6.02
N THR A 68 -15.77 -15.01 6.51
CA THR A 68 -16.75 -16.01 6.06
C THR A 68 -17.81 -15.43 5.15
N GLY A 69 -18.02 -14.11 5.17
CA GLY A 69 -19.12 -13.42 4.50
C GLY A 69 -20.46 -13.56 5.23
N GLU A 70 -20.46 -14.19 6.40
CA GLU A 70 -21.63 -14.45 7.24
C GLU A 70 -21.57 -13.65 8.56
N GLU A 71 -20.55 -12.82 8.74
CA GLU A 71 -20.43 -11.91 9.87
C GLU A 71 -21.60 -10.93 9.93
N GLU A 72 -21.92 -10.45 11.14
CA GLU A 72 -22.95 -9.43 11.33
C GLU A 72 -22.62 -8.16 10.54
N PHE A 73 -23.64 -7.55 9.93
CA PHE A 73 -23.49 -6.38 9.07
C PHE A 73 -22.66 -5.26 9.72
N ASP A 74 -22.99 -4.89 10.97
CA ASP A 74 -22.26 -3.83 11.69
C ASP A 74 -20.78 -4.17 11.92
N THR A 75 -20.45 -5.46 12.06
CA THR A 75 -19.07 -5.92 12.20
C THR A 75 -18.31 -5.76 10.88
N ILE A 76 -18.92 -6.15 9.76
CA ILE A 76 -18.35 -5.97 8.43
C ILE A 76 -18.12 -4.48 8.14
N MET A 77 -19.11 -3.64 8.43
CA MET A 77 -19.02 -2.20 8.19
C MET A 77 -17.90 -1.54 9.02
N ALA A 78 -17.76 -1.91 10.29
CA ALA A 78 -16.69 -1.41 11.15
C ALA A 78 -15.29 -1.80 10.62
N ASP A 79 -15.15 -3.03 10.14
CA ASP A 79 -13.89 -3.52 9.56
C ASP A 79 -13.52 -2.79 8.26
N LEU A 80 -14.49 -2.59 7.35
CA LEU A 80 -14.27 -1.87 6.09
C LEU A 80 -13.96 -0.38 6.33
N GLU A 81 -14.65 0.27 7.26
CA GLU A 81 -14.37 1.67 7.63
C GLU A 81 -12.97 1.79 8.26
N TYR A 82 -12.58 0.87 9.13
CA TYR A 82 -11.23 0.82 9.70
C TYR A 82 -10.18 0.71 8.59
N LEU A 83 -10.35 -0.21 7.64
CA LEU A 83 -9.44 -0.36 6.50
C LEU A 83 -9.39 0.91 5.64
N CYS A 84 -10.53 1.57 5.42
CA CYS A 84 -10.57 2.83 4.70
C CYS A 84 -9.78 3.93 5.41
N THR A 85 -10.11 4.19 6.67
CA THR A 85 -9.60 5.33 7.45
C THR A 85 -8.14 5.15 7.85
N THR A 86 -7.75 3.94 8.28
CA THR A 86 -6.41 3.69 8.83
C THR A 86 -5.39 3.25 7.78
N TYR A 87 -5.84 2.63 6.69
CA TYR A 87 -4.93 2.13 5.65
C TYR A 87 -5.02 2.94 4.36
N ALA A 88 -6.22 3.09 3.79
CA ALA A 88 -6.38 3.69 2.46
C ALA A 88 -6.14 5.21 2.48
N VAL A 89 -6.81 5.95 3.37
CA VAL A 89 -6.73 7.42 3.45
C VAL A 89 -5.28 7.93 3.59
N PRO A 90 -4.44 7.42 4.51
CA PRO A 90 -3.05 7.87 4.64
C PRO A 90 -2.20 7.66 3.38
N ARG A 91 -2.61 6.73 2.50
CA ARG A 91 -1.87 6.39 1.28
C ARG A 91 -2.30 7.21 0.06
N LEU A 92 -3.47 7.85 0.09
CA LEU A 92 -3.99 8.62 -1.06
C LEU A 92 -3.03 9.70 -1.54
N ALA A 93 -2.39 10.44 -0.63
CA ALA A 93 -1.45 11.51 -0.95
C ALA A 93 -0.20 11.02 -1.72
N ASN A 94 0.11 9.73 -1.64
CA ASN A 94 1.31 9.14 -2.25
C ASN A 94 1.01 8.37 -3.55
N VAL A 95 -0.26 8.15 -3.90
CA VAL A 95 -0.62 7.35 -5.08
C VAL A 95 -0.87 8.20 -6.32
N GLY A 96 -1.60 9.31 -6.21
CA GLY A 96 -1.98 10.11 -7.37
C GLY A 96 -2.99 11.20 -7.05
N PRO A 97 -3.75 11.68 -8.06
CA PRO A 97 -4.81 12.66 -7.84
C PRO A 97 -5.83 12.17 -6.82
N VAL A 98 -6.47 13.10 -6.13
CA VAL A 98 -7.53 12.79 -5.17
C VAL A 98 -8.67 12.06 -5.89
N PRO A 99 -9.02 10.82 -5.51
CA PRO A 99 -10.12 10.11 -6.14
C PRO A 99 -11.47 10.72 -5.73
N ALA A 100 -12.46 10.61 -6.61
CA ALA A 100 -13.84 10.92 -6.27
C ALA A 100 -14.41 9.89 -5.28
N GLN A 101 -13.92 8.65 -5.35
CA GLN A 101 -14.40 7.54 -4.54
C GLN A 101 -13.28 6.57 -4.19
N VAL A 102 -13.27 6.08 -2.95
CA VAL A 102 -12.46 4.95 -2.50
C VAL A 102 -13.37 3.75 -2.34
N VAL A 103 -13.02 2.61 -2.93
CA VAL A 103 -13.72 1.35 -2.69
C VAL A 103 -12.81 0.43 -1.88
N VAL A 104 -13.30 -0.04 -0.74
CA VAL A 104 -12.60 -1.04 0.07
C VAL A 104 -13.24 -2.40 -0.18
N SER A 105 -12.42 -3.40 -0.45
CA SER A 105 -12.87 -4.79 -0.61
C SER A 105 -12.18 -5.68 0.41
N LEU A 106 -12.96 -6.53 1.08
CA LEU A 106 -12.45 -7.57 1.97
C LEU A 106 -12.88 -8.93 1.41
N ALA A 107 -11.93 -9.84 1.23
CA ALA A 107 -12.18 -11.18 0.76
C ALA A 107 -11.49 -12.23 1.63
N ASP A 108 -11.99 -13.46 1.62
CA ASP A 108 -11.37 -14.58 2.33
C ASP A 108 -10.07 -15.05 1.65
N ARG A 109 -9.91 -14.76 0.36
CA ARG A 109 -8.73 -15.10 -0.44
C ARG A 109 -8.54 -14.13 -1.61
N GLU A 110 -7.35 -14.17 -2.20
CA GLU A 110 -7.03 -13.41 -3.40
C GLU A 110 -7.93 -13.82 -4.58
N SER A 111 -8.32 -12.86 -5.40
CA SER A 111 -9.11 -13.13 -6.60
C SER A 111 -8.82 -12.15 -7.73
N VAL A 112 -9.02 -12.59 -8.97
CA VAL A 112 -8.81 -11.75 -10.16
C VAL A 112 -9.97 -10.76 -10.31
N PHE A 113 -9.65 -9.47 -10.39
CA PHE A 113 -10.66 -8.43 -10.57
C PHE A 113 -11.48 -8.65 -11.84
N GLY A 114 -12.81 -8.53 -11.74
CA GLY A 114 -13.72 -8.67 -12.88
C GLY A 114 -13.98 -10.10 -13.34
N VAL A 115 -13.40 -11.10 -12.67
CA VAL A 115 -13.69 -12.52 -12.89
C VAL A 115 -14.63 -13.00 -11.79
N ILE A 116 -15.73 -13.64 -12.18
CA ILE A 116 -16.65 -14.26 -11.24
C ILE A 116 -16.01 -15.56 -10.74
N ASP A 117 -15.83 -15.65 -9.43
CA ASP A 117 -15.39 -16.85 -8.73
C ASP A 117 -16.39 -17.12 -7.58
N PRO A 118 -17.20 -18.20 -7.67
CA PRO A 118 -18.23 -18.48 -6.66
C PRO A 118 -17.65 -18.99 -5.34
N ASP A 119 -16.38 -19.38 -5.29
CA ASP A 119 -15.72 -19.88 -4.09
C ASP A 119 -15.07 -18.76 -3.27
N VAL A 120 -15.05 -17.53 -3.79
CA VAL A 120 -14.51 -16.34 -3.11
C VAL A 120 -15.62 -15.65 -2.33
N LYS A 121 -15.47 -15.60 -1.00
CA LYS A 121 -16.34 -14.84 -0.12
C LYS A 121 -15.78 -13.43 -0.06
N GLN A 122 -16.55 -12.44 -0.54
CA GLN A 122 -16.10 -11.06 -0.55
C GLN A 122 -17.24 -10.07 -0.34
N VAL A 123 -16.88 -8.93 0.23
CA VAL A 123 -17.74 -7.75 0.36
C VAL A 123 -16.93 -6.53 -0.08
N PHE A 124 -17.62 -5.51 -0.57
CA PHE A 124 -17.00 -4.23 -0.87
C PHE A 124 -17.97 -3.10 -0.61
N GLU A 125 -17.43 -1.97 -0.17
CA GLU A 125 -18.19 -0.75 0.07
C GLU A 125 -17.45 0.46 -0.51
N ALA A 126 -18.23 1.47 -0.90
CA ALA A 126 -17.72 2.72 -1.42
C ALA A 126 -17.71 3.80 -0.34
N TYR A 127 -16.69 4.65 -0.40
CA TYR A 127 -16.52 5.77 0.50
C TYR A 127 -16.13 7.01 -0.30
N ARG A 128 -16.76 8.13 0.02
CA ARG A 128 -16.25 9.45 -0.32
C ARG A 128 -15.38 9.95 0.81
N ILE A 129 -14.24 10.53 0.48
CA ILE A 129 -13.29 11.03 1.47
C ILE A 129 -13.56 12.50 1.74
N GLU A 130 -13.79 12.84 3.00
CA GLU A 130 -13.99 14.22 3.47
C GLU A 130 -13.20 14.42 4.76
N ASP A 131 -12.28 15.38 4.76
CA ASP A 131 -11.42 15.71 5.91
C ASP A 131 -10.71 14.49 6.55
N GLY A 132 -10.28 13.54 5.70
CA GLY A 132 -9.61 12.31 6.13
C GLY A 132 -10.55 11.23 6.71
N THR A 133 -11.86 11.46 6.66
CA THR A 133 -12.90 10.53 7.08
C THR A 133 -13.49 9.82 5.87
N CYS A 134 -13.90 8.56 6.06
CA CYS A 134 -14.56 7.76 5.04
C CYS A 134 -16.07 7.84 5.20
N ILE A 135 -16.74 8.62 4.36
CA ILE A 135 -18.21 8.74 4.34
C ILE A 135 -18.76 7.63 3.46
N TRP A 136 -19.48 6.68 4.04
CA TRP A 136 -20.06 5.56 3.31
C TRP A 136 -21.06 6.04 2.26
N GLU A 137 -20.92 5.52 1.04
CA GLU A 137 -21.84 5.72 -0.08
C GLU A 137 -22.45 4.38 -0.48
N VAL A 138 -23.78 4.31 -0.46
CA VAL A 138 -24.50 3.09 -0.85
C VAL A 138 -24.28 2.82 -2.35
N PHE A 139 -23.91 1.58 -2.66
CA PHE A 139 -23.64 1.10 -4.02
C PHE A 139 -24.90 0.74 -4.82
#